data_AF-A0A7S1L6K7-F1
#
_entry.id   AF-A0A7S1L6K7-F1
#
_cell.length_a   1.000
_cell.length_b   1.000
_cell.length_c   1.000
_cell.angle_alpha   90.00
_cell.angle_beta   90.00
_cell.angle_gamma   90.00
#
_symmetry.space_group_name_H-M   'P 1'
#
loop_
_entity.id
_entity.type
_entity.pdbx_description
1 polymer ?
#
loop_
_entity_poly.entity_id
_entity_poly.type
_entity_poly.pdbx_seq_one_letter_code
_entity_poly.pdbx_strand_id
1 'polypeptide(L)'
;MPGAIPPLGAAGAPGRPAVGAAEGPQPPADDQRSPPAQGLAAPTAPPVARPAPLEAMPPSGHWLQPLFTSMLATQAGVAIARFAAGDAWGAAAMLALTILGCLALAPRGDDIDQGYALYYSPVAALQAIFDLALVADRVSRLKGEGYFGWSGDPMHNFRSVLAIACPVVELITALLCFALFKTGTAAGERSSLLSLSSPAHSRPTEYLLEGAQYGSTPAGSQFFKGKPRKLADLI
;
A
#
# COMPACT_ATOMS: atom_id res chain seq x y z
N MET A 1 -22.84 46.33 6.51
CA MET A 1 -22.44 46.70 5.13
C MET A 1 -22.03 45.42 4.41
N PRO A 2 -22.93 44.74 3.68
CA PRO A 2 -22.57 43.54 2.91
C PRO A 2 -21.81 43.95 1.64
N GLY A 3 -20.55 43.53 1.54
CA GLY A 3 -19.70 43.76 0.37
C GLY A 3 -19.97 42.72 -0.72
N ALA A 4 -20.26 43.20 -1.93
CA ALA A 4 -20.49 42.37 -3.11
C ALA A 4 -19.18 41.70 -3.57
N ILE A 5 -19.21 40.38 -3.76
CA ILE A 5 -18.10 39.58 -4.29
C ILE A 5 -18.21 39.57 -5.82
N PRO A 6 -17.16 39.93 -6.58
CA PRO A 6 -17.18 39.90 -8.05
C PRO A 6 -17.11 38.46 -8.60
N PRO A 7 -17.68 38.20 -9.79
CA PRO A 7 -17.71 36.87 -10.40
C PRO A 7 -16.33 36.43 -10.93
N LEU A 8 -15.96 35.20 -10.58
CA LEU A 8 -14.74 34.53 -11.05
C LEU A 8 -14.85 34.22 -12.55
N GLY A 9 -13.96 34.83 -13.35
CA GLY A 9 -13.86 34.61 -14.79
C GLY A 9 -13.41 33.19 -15.14
N ALA A 10 -14.08 32.60 -16.12
CA ALA A 10 -13.78 31.29 -16.68
C ALA A 10 -12.47 31.33 -17.48
N ALA A 11 -11.39 30.76 -16.94
CA ALA A 11 -10.15 30.52 -17.65
C ALA A 11 -10.28 29.24 -18.50
N GLY A 12 -10.25 29.40 -19.82
CA GLY A 12 -10.31 28.31 -20.80
C GLY A 12 -9.13 27.35 -20.68
N ALA A 13 -9.41 26.06 -20.83
CA ALA A 13 -8.40 25.01 -20.86
C ALA A 13 -7.76 24.89 -22.25
N PRO A 14 -6.42 24.79 -22.36
CA PRO A 14 -5.74 24.54 -23.62
C PRO A 14 -5.89 23.08 -24.07
N GLY A 15 -6.21 22.88 -25.36
CA GLY A 15 -6.39 21.58 -25.98
C GLY A 15 -5.11 20.74 -26.01
N ARG A 16 -5.25 19.44 -25.75
CA ARG A 16 -4.17 18.45 -25.91
C ARG A 16 -4.11 17.95 -27.36
N PRO A 17 -2.93 17.91 -27.99
CA PRO A 17 -2.75 17.27 -29.30
C PRO A 17 -2.74 15.74 -29.18
N ALA A 18 -3.34 15.09 -30.17
CA ALA A 18 -3.33 13.64 -30.35
C ALA A 18 -1.93 13.15 -30.76
N VAL A 19 -1.41 12.16 -30.05
CA VAL A 19 -0.14 11.48 -30.38
C VAL A 19 -0.48 10.24 -31.20
N GLY A 20 0.00 10.23 -32.43
CA GLY A 20 -0.19 9.16 -33.41
C GLY A 20 0.54 7.87 -33.03
N ALA A 21 -0.08 6.75 -33.38
CA ALA A 21 0.48 5.42 -33.31
C ALA A 21 1.53 5.24 -34.41
N ALA A 22 2.77 4.92 -34.02
CA ALA A 22 3.83 4.49 -34.92
C ALA A 22 3.87 2.96 -34.93
N GLU A 23 3.48 2.38 -36.06
CA GLU A 23 3.53 0.96 -36.39
C GLU A 23 4.98 0.58 -36.73
N GLY A 24 5.57 -0.34 -35.97
CA GLY A 24 6.96 -0.77 -36.11
C GLY A 24 7.12 -2.00 -37.02
N PRO A 25 8.26 -2.18 -37.71
CA PRO A 25 8.45 -3.16 -38.78
C PRO A 25 8.64 -4.60 -38.29
N GLN A 26 8.06 -5.53 -39.04
CA GLN A 26 8.11 -6.98 -38.84
C GLN A 26 9.41 -7.58 -39.42
N PRO A 27 10.20 -8.36 -38.65
CA PRO A 27 11.45 -8.97 -39.15
C PRO A 27 11.20 -10.25 -39.99
N PRO A 28 12.15 -10.59 -40.89
CA PRO A 28 12.03 -11.67 -41.88
C PRO A 28 12.18 -13.08 -41.28
N ALA A 29 11.53 -14.04 -41.93
CA ALA A 29 11.55 -15.46 -41.63
C ALA A 29 12.83 -16.12 -42.17
N ASP A 30 13.68 -16.59 -41.25
CA ASP A 30 14.87 -17.37 -41.59
C ASP A 30 14.67 -18.88 -41.33
N ASP A 31 15.20 -19.62 -42.30
CA ASP A 31 15.13 -21.04 -42.60
C ASP A 31 15.71 -21.93 -41.48
N GLN A 32 14.87 -22.76 -40.85
CA GLN A 32 15.28 -23.75 -39.84
C GLN A 32 15.57 -25.11 -40.51
N ARG A 33 16.85 -25.41 -40.77
CA ARG A 33 17.32 -26.79 -41.02
C ARG A 33 17.87 -27.39 -39.73
N SER A 34 17.15 -28.37 -39.17
CA SER A 34 17.61 -29.18 -38.04
C SER A 34 18.58 -30.29 -38.49
N PRO A 35 19.71 -30.51 -37.82
CA PRO A 35 20.51 -31.73 -37.98
C PRO A 35 19.98 -32.90 -37.11
N PRO A 36 20.23 -34.16 -37.49
CA PRO A 36 19.79 -35.34 -36.75
C PRO A 36 20.62 -35.57 -35.48
N ALA A 37 19.92 -35.77 -34.35
CA ALA A 37 20.48 -36.10 -33.06
C ALA A 37 21.18 -37.48 -33.07
N GLN A 38 22.48 -37.50 -32.78
CA GLN A 38 23.21 -38.71 -32.46
C GLN A 38 23.31 -38.86 -30.94
N GLY A 39 22.77 -39.97 -30.42
CA GLY A 39 22.69 -40.29 -29.01
C GLY A 39 24.07 -40.49 -28.39
N LEU A 40 24.34 -39.73 -27.33
CA LEU A 40 25.43 -39.98 -26.40
C LEU A 40 24.81 -40.36 -25.05
N ALA A 41 25.11 -41.58 -24.59
CA ALA A 41 24.66 -42.11 -23.31
C ALA A 41 25.18 -41.23 -22.16
N ALA A 42 24.25 -40.71 -21.35
CA ALA A 42 24.55 -39.81 -20.24
C ALA A 42 25.21 -40.56 -19.07
N PRO A 43 26.28 -40.01 -18.46
CA PRO A 43 26.94 -40.59 -17.30
C PRO A 43 26.04 -40.48 -16.05
N THR A 44 25.88 -41.59 -15.35
CA THR A 44 25.12 -41.71 -14.10
C THR A 44 25.75 -40.85 -13.01
N ALA A 45 25.17 -39.68 -12.74
CA ALA A 45 25.65 -38.76 -11.70
C ALA A 45 25.38 -39.31 -10.28
N PRO A 46 26.27 -39.05 -9.31
CA PRO A 46 26.11 -39.49 -7.93
C PRO A 46 24.87 -38.85 -7.26
N PRO A 47 24.27 -39.53 -6.26
CA PRO A 47 23.11 -39.04 -5.55
C PRO A 47 23.44 -37.72 -4.83
N VAL A 48 22.97 -36.61 -5.41
CA VAL A 48 23.06 -35.28 -4.81
C VAL A 48 22.31 -35.31 -3.49
N ALA A 49 23.03 -35.18 -2.39
CA ALA A 49 22.45 -35.03 -1.06
C ALA A 49 21.48 -33.84 -1.10
N ARG A 50 20.19 -34.10 -0.88
CA ARG A 50 19.20 -33.03 -0.83
C ARG A 50 19.56 -32.15 0.37
N PRO A 51 19.74 -30.83 0.19
CA PRO A 51 19.91 -29.94 1.32
C PRO A 51 18.71 -30.13 2.24
N ALA A 52 19.00 -30.30 3.54
CA ALA A 52 17.96 -30.41 4.56
C ALA A 52 16.98 -29.23 4.39
N PRO A 53 15.66 -29.48 4.51
CA PRO A 53 14.66 -28.42 4.40
C PRO A 53 15.03 -27.35 5.42
N LEU A 54 15.44 -26.18 4.91
CA LEU A 54 15.73 -25.01 5.71
C LEU A 54 14.52 -24.78 6.61
N GLU A 55 14.74 -24.99 7.90
CA GLU A 55 13.75 -24.85 8.96
C GLU A 55 13.15 -23.45 8.82
N ALA A 56 11.90 -23.41 8.35
CA ALA A 56 11.21 -22.18 7.99
C ALA A 56 11.06 -21.34 9.26
N MET A 57 11.94 -20.36 9.42
CA MET A 57 11.90 -19.44 10.55
C MET A 57 10.51 -18.79 10.57
N PRO A 58 9.79 -18.85 11.70
CA PRO A 58 8.41 -18.39 11.75
C PRO A 58 8.36 -16.90 11.38
N PRO A 59 7.39 -16.47 10.54
CA PRO A 59 7.26 -15.10 10.09
C PRO A 59 7.01 -14.18 11.30
N SER A 60 8.06 -13.49 11.76
CA SER A 60 8.10 -12.74 13.00
C SER A 60 7.38 -11.37 12.95
N GLY A 61 6.53 -11.11 11.95
CA GLY A 61 5.85 -9.82 11.73
C GLY A 61 4.32 -9.85 11.76
N HIS A 62 3.70 -11.02 11.93
CA HIS A 62 2.25 -11.21 11.66
C HIS A 62 1.29 -10.40 12.56
N TRP A 63 1.72 -9.94 13.74
CA TRP A 63 0.84 -9.25 14.70
C TRP A 63 0.80 -7.73 14.52
N LEU A 64 1.83 -7.13 13.90
CA LEU A 64 1.92 -5.68 13.69
C LEU A 64 0.90 -5.19 12.65
N GLN A 65 0.64 -6.01 11.63
CA GLN A 65 -0.28 -5.66 10.55
C GLN A 65 -1.74 -5.56 11.01
N PRO A 66 -2.35 -6.53 11.71
CA PRO A 66 -3.71 -6.37 12.22
C PRO A 66 -3.81 -5.21 13.22
N LEU A 67 -2.74 -4.94 13.98
CA LEU A 67 -2.68 -3.77 14.86
C LEU A 67 -2.69 -2.47 14.05
N PHE A 68 -1.87 -2.35 13.00
CA PHE A 68 -1.88 -1.20 12.11
C PHE A 68 -3.24 -1.00 11.42
N THR A 69 -3.86 -2.07 10.91
CA THR A 69 -5.21 -2.03 10.33
C THR A 69 -6.25 -1.56 11.35
N SER A 70 -6.19 -2.06 12.59
CA SER A 70 -7.10 -1.62 13.66
C SER A 70 -6.93 -0.13 13.96
N MET A 71 -5.70 0.37 13.94
CA MET A 71 -5.40 1.77 14.20
C MET A 71 -5.82 2.69 13.04
N LEU A 72 -5.76 2.22 11.78
CA LEU A 72 -6.35 2.93 10.64
C LEU A 72 -7.88 3.03 10.76
N ALA A 73 -8.55 1.97 11.24
CA ALA A 73 -9.98 2.01 11.52
C ALA A 73 -10.31 3.00 12.66
N THR A 74 -9.50 3.03 13.73
CA THR A 74 -9.61 4.05 14.78
C THR A 74 -9.39 5.46 14.21
N GLN A 75 -8.40 5.66 13.34
CA GLN A 75 -8.11 6.94 12.69
C GLN A 75 -9.31 7.42 11.85
N ALA A 76 -9.95 6.53 11.08
CA ALA A 76 -11.18 6.84 10.36
C ALA A 76 -12.31 7.29 11.30
N GLY A 77 -12.46 6.61 12.45
CA GLY A 77 -13.42 6.99 13.49
C GLY A 77 -13.15 8.37 14.08
N VAL A 78 -11.88 8.68 14.36
CA VAL A 78 -11.46 10.01 14.85
C VAL A 78 -11.71 11.09 13.80
N ALA A 79 -11.51 10.79 12.51
CA ALA A 79 -11.80 11.74 11.42
C ALA A 79 -13.29 12.09 11.36
N ILE A 80 -14.18 11.09 11.47
CA ILE A 80 -15.64 11.31 11.54
C ILE A 80 -16.00 12.13 12.78
N ALA A 81 -15.39 11.82 13.93
CA ALA A 81 -15.60 12.56 15.16
C ALA A 81 -15.12 14.03 15.07
N ARG A 82 -13.99 14.30 14.40
CA ARG A 82 -13.52 15.68 14.11
C ARG A 82 -14.50 16.43 13.21
N PHE A 83 -15.04 15.75 12.19
CA PHE A 83 -16.05 16.34 11.33
C PHE A 83 -17.29 16.74 12.14
N ALA A 84 -17.78 15.85 13.02
CA ALA A 84 -18.90 16.14 13.91
C ALA A 84 -18.60 17.27 14.91
N ALA A 85 -17.34 17.44 15.32
CA ALA A 85 -16.89 18.54 16.16
C ALA A 85 -16.84 19.90 15.44
N GLY A 86 -17.02 19.93 14.11
CA GLY A 86 -16.99 21.12 13.27
C GLY A 86 -15.62 21.44 12.65
N ASP A 87 -14.64 20.54 12.76
CA ASP A 87 -13.32 20.70 12.15
C ASP A 87 -13.23 19.94 10.82
N ALA A 88 -13.83 20.52 9.79
CA ALA A 88 -13.91 19.89 8.47
C ALA A 88 -12.54 19.74 7.80
N TRP A 89 -11.62 20.71 7.98
CA TRP A 89 -10.30 20.68 7.36
C TRP A 89 -9.39 19.64 8.01
N GLY A 90 -9.36 19.58 9.35
CA GLY A 90 -8.62 18.53 10.06
C GLY A 90 -9.18 17.14 9.76
N ALA A 91 -10.51 17.00 9.69
CA ALA A 91 -11.14 15.74 9.30
C ALA A 91 -10.77 15.31 7.87
N ALA A 92 -10.76 16.24 6.91
CA ALA A 92 -10.38 15.96 5.53
C ALA A 92 -8.91 15.54 5.41
N ALA A 93 -8.00 16.23 6.11
CA ALA A 93 -6.58 15.89 6.15
C ALA A 93 -6.37 14.48 6.75
N MET A 94 -7.02 14.18 7.88
CA MET A 94 -6.93 12.88 8.52
C MET A 94 -7.52 11.76 7.64
N LEU A 95 -8.61 12.02 6.91
CA LEU A 95 -9.21 11.06 5.98
C LEU A 95 -8.30 10.79 4.79
N ALA A 96 -7.67 11.81 4.21
CA ALA A 96 -6.67 11.65 3.17
C ALA A 96 -5.47 10.81 3.66
N LEU A 97 -5.01 11.07 4.89
CA LEU A 97 -3.96 10.29 5.53
C LEU A 97 -4.38 8.83 5.76
N THR A 98 -5.63 8.61 6.17
CA THR A 98 -6.18 7.26 6.35
C THR A 98 -6.21 6.50 5.03
N ILE A 99 -6.64 7.15 3.93
CA ILE A 99 -6.61 6.55 2.59
C ILE A 99 -5.18 6.19 2.20
N LEU A 100 -4.21 7.08 2.43
CA LEU A 100 -2.80 6.80 2.16
C LEU A 100 -2.29 5.59 2.97
N GLY A 101 -2.70 5.48 4.23
CA GLY A 101 -2.38 4.33 5.08
C GLY A 101 -3.03 3.03 4.59
N CYS A 102 -4.26 3.09 4.07
CA CYS A 102 -4.91 1.95 3.42
C CYS A 102 -4.19 1.53 2.14
N LEU A 103 -3.63 2.47 1.37
CA LEU A 103 -2.80 2.14 0.20
C LEU A 103 -1.47 1.46 0.57
N ALA A 104 -0.97 1.68 1.78
CA ALA A 104 0.19 0.95 2.30
C ALA A 104 -0.13 -0.53 2.59
N LEU A 105 -1.39 -0.89 2.85
CA LEU A 105 -1.78 -2.29 3.01
C LEU A 105 -1.78 -2.99 1.65
N ALA A 106 -1.03 -4.10 1.48
CA ALA A 106 -1.07 -4.84 0.23
C ALA A 106 -2.47 -5.45 0.01
N PRO A 107 -2.95 -5.54 -1.25
CA PRO A 107 -4.27 -6.09 -1.57
C PRO A 107 -4.49 -7.53 -1.10
N ARG A 108 -3.40 -8.29 -0.96
CA ARG A 108 -3.42 -9.70 -0.51
C ARG A 108 -3.36 -9.86 1.00
N GLY A 109 -3.08 -8.78 1.74
CA GLY A 109 -2.98 -8.82 3.20
C GLY A 109 -1.76 -9.58 3.72
N ASP A 110 -0.84 -10.02 2.87
CA ASP A 110 0.33 -10.79 3.28
C ASP A 110 1.57 -9.92 3.53
N ASP A 111 1.57 -8.67 3.04
CA ASP A 111 2.72 -7.75 3.17
C ASP A 111 2.25 -6.27 3.18
N ILE A 112 3.18 -5.35 3.45
CA ILE A 112 3.00 -3.90 3.32
C ILE A 112 3.67 -3.41 2.02
N ASP A 113 3.01 -2.52 1.29
CA ASP A 113 3.68 -1.84 0.17
C ASP A 113 4.72 -0.87 0.73
N GLN A 114 6.00 -1.20 0.54
CA GLN A 114 7.13 -0.45 1.08
C GLN A 114 7.17 1.00 0.59
N GLY A 115 6.74 1.25 -0.66
CA GLY A 115 6.72 2.60 -1.23
C GLY A 115 5.72 3.48 -0.49
N TYR A 116 4.48 3.01 -0.38
CA TYR A 116 3.44 3.73 0.35
C TYR A 116 3.71 3.82 1.86
N ALA A 117 4.29 2.79 2.47
CA ALA A 117 4.68 2.81 3.89
C ALA A 117 5.75 3.88 4.18
N LEU A 118 6.73 4.01 3.29
CA LEU A 118 7.79 5.03 3.38
C LEU A 118 7.23 6.45 3.22
N TYR A 119 6.21 6.65 2.39
CA TYR A 119 5.52 7.94 2.26
C TYR A 119 4.57 8.23 3.44
N TYR A 120 3.80 7.23 3.88
CA TYR A 120 2.81 7.40 4.94
C TYR A 120 3.45 7.81 6.26
N SER A 121 4.51 7.12 6.69
CA SER A 121 5.12 7.31 8.02
C SER A 121 5.55 8.76 8.31
N PRO A 122 6.36 9.44 7.47
CA PRO A 122 6.74 10.83 7.70
C PRO A 122 5.58 11.81 7.53
N VAL A 123 4.65 11.57 6.61
CA VAL A 123 3.47 12.44 6.41
C VAL A 123 2.55 12.37 7.63
N ALA A 124 2.32 11.17 8.17
CA ALA A 124 1.54 10.98 9.40
C ALA A 124 2.22 11.60 10.62
N ALA A 125 3.54 11.48 10.74
CA ALA A 125 4.28 12.14 11.82
C ALA A 125 4.22 13.67 11.73
N LEU A 126 4.32 14.23 10.52
CA LEU A 126 4.18 15.67 10.30
C LEU A 126 2.77 16.17 10.62
N GLN A 127 1.74 15.40 10.23
CA GLN A 127 0.35 15.69 10.57
C GLN A 127 0.15 15.71 12.09
N ALA A 128 0.68 14.71 12.81
CA ALA A 128 0.62 14.65 14.27
C ALA A 128 1.26 15.87 14.94
N ILE A 129 2.35 16.42 14.37
CA ILE A 129 2.99 17.65 14.86
C ILE A 129 2.07 18.86 14.66
N PHE A 130 1.42 18.99 13.50
CA PHE A 130 0.47 20.07 13.25
C PHE A 130 -0.74 19.99 14.18
N ASP A 131 -1.27 18.78 14.41
CA ASP A 131 -2.36 18.58 15.35
C ASP A 131 -1.94 18.86 16.80
N LEU A 132 -0.70 18.52 17.18
CA LEU A 132 -0.16 18.92 18.48
C LEU A 132 -0.01 20.43 18.62
N ALA A 133 0.34 21.15 17.55
CA ALA A 133 0.37 22.62 17.55
C ALA A 133 -1.03 23.23 17.75
N LEU A 134 -2.06 22.63 17.14
CA LEU A 134 -3.46 23.04 17.37
C LEU A 134 -3.91 22.77 18.81
N VAL A 135 -3.47 21.64 19.40
CA VAL A 135 -3.66 21.37 20.83
C VAL A 135 -3.01 22.47 21.66
N ALA A 136 -1.75 22.82 21.37
CA ALA A 136 -1.02 23.86 22.09
C ALA A 136 -1.67 25.25 21.99
N ASP A 137 -2.16 25.64 20.81
CA ASP A 137 -2.91 26.91 20.63
C ASP A 137 -4.18 26.90 21.48
N ARG A 138 -4.98 25.83 21.39
CA ARG A 138 -6.18 25.69 22.22
C ARG A 138 -5.85 25.72 23.71
N VAL A 139 -4.76 25.05 24.08
CA VAL A 139 -4.27 24.99 25.45
C VAL A 139 -3.91 26.37 25.98
N SER A 140 -3.30 27.20 25.13
CA SER A 140 -2.90 28.57 25.47
C SER A 140 -4.10 29.49 25.69
N ARG A 141 -5.18 29.32 24.90
CA ARG A 141 -6.42 30.09 25.01
C ARG A 141 -7.21 29.75 26.26
N LEU A 142 -7.14 28.50 26.72
CA LEU A 142 -7.88 27.98 27.88
C LEU A 142 -7.24 28.29 29.24
N LYS A 143 -6.05 28.90 29.29
CA LYS A 143 -5.36 29.22 30.55
C LYS A 143 -6.16 30.12 31.50
N GLY A 144 -7.22 30.80 31.03
CA GLY A 144 -8.07 31.67 31.85
C GLY A 144 -9.32 31.03 32.44
N GLU A 145 -9.86 29.95 31.87
CA GLU A 145 -11.24 29.49 32.16
C GLU A 145 -11.33 28.06 32.74
N GLY A 146 -10.20 27.34 32.84
CA GLY A 146 -10.16 25.96 33.33
C GLY A 146 -10.53 24.93 32.25
N TYR A 147 -9.81 23.81 32.19
CA TYR A 147 -9.92 22.84 31.07
C TYR A 147 -11.12 21.91 31.13
N PHE A 148 -11.48 21.48 32.34
CA PHE A 148 -12.48 20.45 32.57
C PHE A 148 -13.45 20.93 33.64
N GLY A 149 -14.44 21.70 33.21
CA GLY A 149 -15.61 21.98 34.02
C GLY A 149 -16.60 20.84 33.91
N TRP A 150 -16.89 20.13 35.01
CA TRP A 150 -17.95 19.11 35.05
C TRP A 150 -19.35 19.70 34.81
N SER A 151 -19.51 21.00 35.03
CA SER A 151 -20.75 21.74 34.74
C SER A 151 -20.76 22.39 33.34
N GLY A 152 -19.73 22.18 32.52
CA GLY A 152 -19.59 22.81 31.21
C GLY A 152 -20.36 22.08 30.10
N ASP A 153 -20.44 22.74 28.93
CA ASP A 153 -21.02 22.15 27.72
C ASP A 153 -20.27 20.85 27.35
N PRO A 154 -20.95 19.69 27.27
CA PRO A 154 -20.32 18.42 26.93
C PRO A 154 -19.58 18.46 25.58
N MET A 155 -20.02 19.32 24.64
CA MET A 155 -19.36 19.51 23.35
C MET A 155 -17.94 20.09 23.52
N HIS A 156 -17.73 20.93 24.53
CA HIS A 156 -16.41 21.48 24.82
C HIS A 156 -15.43 20.39 25.24
N ASN A 157 -15.83 19.55 26.20
CA ASN A 157 -15.03 18.43 26.70
C ASN A 157 -14.73 17.43 25.58
N PHE A 158 -15.75 17.10 24.76
CA PHE A 158 -15.59 16.22 23.61
C PHE A 158 -14.53 16.74 22.62
N ARG A 159 -14.62 18.03 22.26
CA ARG A 159 -13.64 18.68 21.39
C ARG A 159 -12.24 18.66 21.99
N SER A 160 -12.09 18.80 23.31
CA SER A 160 -10.79 18.78 23.98
C SER A 160 -10.18 17.37 23.97
N VAL A 161 -11.00 16.34 24.21
CA VAL A 161 -10.57 14.93 24.09
C VAL A 161 -10.12 14.61 22.67
N LEU A 162 -10.89 15.02 21.64
CA LEU A 162 -10.51 14.79 20.25
C LEU A 162 -9.21 15.48 19.85
N ALA A 163 -9.00 16.71 20.33
CA ALA A 163 -7.78 17.45 20.06
C ALA A 163 -6.55 16.68 20.55
N ILE A 164 -6.62 16.04 21.72
CA ILE A 164 -5.51 15.25 22.29
C ILE A 164 -5.42 13.86 21.65
N ALA A 165 -6.55 13.19 21.43
CA ALA A 165 -6.58 11.84 20.89
C ALA A 165 -6.03 11.77 19.45
N CYS A 166 -6.26 12.80 18.65
CA CYS A 166 -5.79 12.87 17.26
C CYS A 166 -4.28 12.69 17.10
N PRO A 167 -3.41 13.58 17.61
CA PRO A 167 -1.97 13.47 17.41
C PRO A 167 -1.41 12.19 18.04
N VAL A 168 -2.04 11.64 19.09
CA VAL A 168 -1.65 10.36 19.69
C VAL A 168 -1.92 9.20 18.74
N VAL A 169 -3.13 9.11 18.17
CA VAL A 169 -3.48 8.06 17.22
C VAL A 169 -2.59 8.14 15.98
N GLU A 170 -2.38 9.33 15.42
CA GLU A 170 -1.53 9.55 14.24
C GLU A 170 -0.06 9.22 14.50
N LEU A 171 0.47 9.55 15.68
CA LEU A 171 1.84 9.21 16.03
C LEU A 171 2.01 7.69 16.18
N ILE A 172 1.06 7.00 16.82
CA ILE A 172 1.14 5.55 16.98
C ILE A 172 0.98 4.86 15.62
N THR A 173 0.06 5.29 14.76
CA THR A 173 -0.07 4.72 13.41
C THR A 173 1.18 4.94 12.56
N ALA A 174 1.80 6.13 12.64
CA ALA A 174 3.06 6.42 11.98
C ALA A 174 4.19 5.49 12.46
N LEU A 175 4.33 5.31 13.77
CA LEU A 175 5.34 4.42 14.37
C LEU A 175 5.13 2.96 14.00
N LEU A 176 3.88 2.50 13.97
CA LEU A 176 3.54 1.13 13.54
C LEU A 176 3.86 0.91 12.07
N CYS A 177 3.50 1.85 11.20
CA CYS A 177 3.82 1.78 9.77
C CYS A 177 5.34 1.77 9.54
N PHE A 178 6.09 2.59 10.28
CA PHE A 178 7.55 2.59 10.22
C PHE A 178 8.16 1.28 10.73
N ALA A 179 7.61 0.69 11.79
CA ALA A 179 8.05 -0.62 12.29
C ALA A 179 7.77 -1.75 11.28
N LEU A 180 6.61 -1.72 10.61
CA LEU A 180 6.28 -2.62 9.50
C LEU A 180 7.26 -2.46 8.34
N PHE A 181 7.54 -1.22 7.93
CA PHE A 181 8.53 -0.91 6.90
C PHE A 181 9.91 -1.49 7.23
N LYS A 182 10.42 -1.27 8.45
CA LYS A 182 11.72 -1.82 8.89
C LYS A 182 11.76 -3.34 8.92
N THR A 183 10.63 -3.98 9.23
CA THR A 183 10.52 -5.44 9.24
C THR A 183 10.55 -5.99 7.80
N GLY A 184 9.84 -5.33 6.88
CA GLY A 184 9.80 -5.69 5.47
C GLY A 184 11.15 -5.54 4.76
N THR A 185 11.90 -4.46 5.04
CA THR A 185 13.21 -4.25 4.41
C THR A 185 14.24 -5.30 4.86
N ALA A 186 14.26 -5.65 6.16
CA ALA A 186 15.17 -6.68 6.68
C ALA A 186 14.89 -8.07 6.08
N ALA A 187 13.64 -8.37 5.73
CA ALA A 187 13.27 -9.64 5.07
C ALA A 187 13.66 -9.65 3.57
N GLY A 188 13.52 -8.51 2.88
CA GLY A 188 13.87 -8.38 1.46
C GLY A 188 15.37 -8.54 1.18
N GLU A 189 16.22 -7.98 2.04
CA GLU A 189 17.68 -8.11 1.92
C GLU A 189 18.14 -9.56 2.06
N ARG A 190 17.57 -10.31 3.00
CA ARG A 190 17.87 -11.75 3.20
C ARG A 190 17.49 -12.58 1.97
N SER A 191 16.34 -12.30 1.38
CA SER A 191 15.87 -13.01 0.19
C SER A 191 16.78 -12.75 -1.02
N SER A 192 17.32 -11.53 -1.13
CA SER A 192 18.26 -11.15 -2.18
C SER A 192 19.64 -11.80 -2.02
N LEU A 193 20.12 -11.97 -0.77
CA LEU A 193 21.38 -12.68 -0.51
C LEU A 193 21.27 -14.19 -0.80
N LEU A 194 20.12 -14.79 -0.52
CA LEU A 194 19.87 -16.20 -0.83
C LEU A 194 19.72 -16.46 -2.34
N SER A 195 19.16 -15.52 -3.10
CA SER A 195 19.09 -15.66 -4.56
C SER A 195 20.46 -15.51 -5.24
N LEU A 196 21.34 -14.67 -4.68
CA LEU A 196 22.73 -14.53 -5.14
C LEU A 196 23.61 -15.71 -4.74
N SER A 197 23.36 -16.31 -3.57
CA SER A 197 24.13 -17.44 -3.05
C SER A 197 23.61 -18.80 -3.53
N SER A 198 22.68 -18.83 -4.49
CA SER A 198 22.45 -20.03 -5.29
C SER A 198 23.60 -20.10 -6.30
N PRO A 199 24.69 -20.86 -6.07
CA PRO A 199 25.68 -21.07 -7.11
C PRO A 199 24.88 -21.65 -8.26
N ALA A 200 24.80 -20.89 -9.35
CA ALA A 200 24.28 -21.37 -10.61
C ALA A 200 24.91 -22.74 -10.79
N HIS A 201 24.08 -23.77 -10.60
CA HIS A 201 24.40 -25.10 -11.03
C HIS A 201 24.54 -24.89 -12.52
N SER A 202 25.79 -24.69 -12.93
CA SER A 202 26.24 -24.58 -14.30
C SER A 202 25.95 -25.94 -14.92
N ARG A 203 24.68 -26.21 -15.15
CA ARG A 203 24.26 -27.10 -16.21
C ARG A 203 24.64 -26.33 -17.47
N PRO A 204 25.63 -26.80 -18.23
CA PRO A 204 25.81 -26.32 -19.57
C PRO A 204 24.59 -26.79 -20.36
N THR A 205 23.52 -26.00 -20.37
CA THR A 205 22.45 -26.13 -21.36
C THR A 205 23.06 -25.56 -22.63
N GLU A 206 23.52 -26.38 -23.57
CA GLU A 206 22.66 -26.94 -24.61
C GLU A 206 21.59 -25.93 -25.04
N TYR A 207 22.05 -24.78 -25.50
CA TYR A 207 21.28 -23.86 -26.33
C TYR A 207 21.06 -24.51 -27.70
N LEU A 208 20.20 -25.51 -27.80
CA LEU A 208 19.74 -26.00 -29.09
C LEU A 208 18.37 -26.69 -28.93
N LEU A 209 17.37 -26.05 -29.54
CA LEU A 209 16.07 -26.63 -29.92
C LEU A 209 15.00 -26.81 -28.82
N GLU A 210 14.42 -25.72 -28.33
CA GLU A 210 12.98 -25.74 -28.00
C GLU A 210 12.32 -24.42 -28.38
N GLY A 211 12.48 -24.07 -29.67
CA GLY A 211 11.57 -23.17 -30.34
C GLY A 211 10.31 -23.92 -30.76
N ALA A 212 9.19 -23.21 -30.68
CA ALA A 212 7.86 -23.58 -31.20
C ALA A 212 6.92 -24.34 -30.26
N GLN A 213 6.44 -23.65 -29.22
CA GLN A 213 5.02 -23.78 -28.82
C GLN A 213 4.48 -22.50 -28.18
N TYR A 214 4.51 -21.38 -28.92
CA TYR A 214 3.66 -20.23 -28.62
C TYR A 214 2.27 -20.46 -29.24
N GLY A 215 1.50 -21.32 -28.58
CA GLY A 215 0.10 -21.58 -28.89
C GLY A 215 -0.80 -20.64 -28.09
N SER A 216 -1.43 -19.70 -28.81
CA SER A 216 -2.73 -19.09 -28.51
C SER A 216 -2.98 -18.62 -27.07
N THR A 217 -2.80 -17.33 -26.82
CA THR A 217 -3.46 -16.62 -25.72
C THR A 217 -4.98 -16.66 -25.94
N PRO A 218 -5.79 -17.33 -25.12
CA PRO A 218 -7.23 -17.19 -25.22
C PRO A 218 -7.60 -15.80 -24.68
N ALA A 219 -8.09 -14.94 -25.57
CA ALA A 219 -8.86 -13.76 -25.23
C ALA A 219 -10.12 -14.21 -24.46
N GLY A 220 -9.98 -14.37 -23.15
CA GLY A 220 -11.03 -14.80 -22.25
C GLY A 220 -11.11 -13.87 -21.06
N SER A 221 -11.84 -12.77 -21.23
CA SER A 221 -12.34 -11.93 -20.14
C SER A 221 -13.22 -12.78 -19.20
N GLN A 222 -12.61 -13.46 -18.25
CA GLN A 222 -13.29 -14.00 -17.06
C GLN A 222 -13.54 -12.84 -16.08
N PHE A 223 -14.24 -11.81 -16.58
CA PHE A 223 -14.77 -10.72 -15.79
C PHE A 223 -15.97 -11.28 -15.02
N PHE A 224 -15.76 -11.55 -13.74
CA PHE A 224 -16.80 -11.66 -12.70
C PHE A 224 -18.14 -12.27 -13.14
N LYS A 225 -18.20 -13.61 -13.27
CA LYS A 225 -19.48 -14.33 -13.29
C LYS A 225 -19.98 -14.57 -11.86
N GLY A 226 -20.20 -13.49 -11.12
CA GLY A 226 -20.88 -13.53 -9.83
C GLY A 226 -22.33 -13.97 -10.06
N LYS A 227 -22.73 -15.13 -9.52
CA LYS A 227 -24.14 -15.53 -9.49
C LYS A 227 -24.92 -14.49 -8.67
N PRO A 228 -25.97 -13.85 -9.22
CA PRO A 228 -26.84 -13.00 -8.42
C PRO A 228 -27.52 -13.88 -7.37
N ARG A 229 -27.25 -13.63 -6.08
CA ARG A 229 -28.04 -14.22 -4.99
C ARG A 229 -29.43 -13.60 -5.03
N LYS A 230 -30.46 -14.42 -5.11
CA LYS A 230 -31.85 -13.96 -5.05
C LYS A 230 -32.13 -13.48 -3.63
N LEU A 231 -32.74 -12.30 -3.51
CA LEU A 231 -33.11 -11.67 -2.24
C LEU A 231 -34.17 -12.48 -1.44
N ALA A 232 -34.77 -13.49 -2.05
CA ALA A 232 -35.82 -14.30 -1.45
C ALA A 232 -35.31 -15.33 -0.40
N ASP A 233 -34.00 -15.59 -0.35
CA ASP A 233 -33.40 -16.51 0.64
C ASP A 233 -32.97 -15.77 1.93
N LEU A 234 -33.31 -14.48 2.07
CA LEU A 234 -32.88 -13.60 3.15
C LEU A 234 -34.06 -13.06 4.00
N ILE A 235 -35.28 -13.57 3.80
CA ILE A 235 -36.48 -13.21 4.57
C ILE A 235 -37.12 -14.48 5.13
#